data_AF-A0A964UE85-F1
#
_entry.id   AF-A0A964UE85-F1
#
_cell.length_a   1.000
_cell.length_b   1.000
_cell.length_c   1.000
_cell.angle_alpha   90.00
_cell.angle_beta   90.00
_cell.angle_gamma   90.00
#
_symmetry.space_group_name_H-M   'P 1'
#
loop_
_entity.id
_entity.type
_entity.pdbx_description
1 polymer ?
#
loop_
_entity_poly.entity_id
_entity_poly.type
_entity_poly.pdbx_seq_one_letter_code
_entity_poly.pdbx_strand_id
1 'polypeptide(L)'
;MADIFISYKREDQEEHGRVAPIAEALRAEGYDVFYDVQVPPGSSWERVLQEKMNQARCVLVLWSQASVGSDWVKEEAEMAKHDGKLIPVFLDPVSPPFGFARIEGADLSSWTGDLSHTEWQNLVAAVRTRIGTGEGDTAPGVSRVAYTPSKTVRVDKQAPDKGSGGGIGKWLAGLAAALALAVVGFFGFQIYENNQRLADRAEDEATARAMTRGIDERAWGEAKEADTITAYRRYLDARPTGAYRREALARIEALESAADGETGAGGPRATVTPARPAGTADLAIAGLELGTRRLSPGDTVRVRAKLRNLGEQAAPGSGENGYVVDFVLSRDETAPVRPASYQESWREDAMLRGGRAQDTETIAPKASRDIITRLEVPEAWPTGRFNLCAVVDPAGRVDEASTGNNVLCTGVAIESSPAAQAGAYDLTGRSYSIKGLTVSDIRLSPATNASITPNERVTVTYAFSGVGSGTYRVWFIPQVQGSDCRAAHGGSQLHQSTGRRGSYFLAKGDTCRDGEITGLYITVKNETTGEQDRQRVPVYYKIRS
;
A
#
# COMPACT_ATOMS: atom_id res chain seq x y z
N MET A 1 -10.68 -39.13 0.45
CA MET A 1 -10.87 -38.02 -0.49
C MET A 1 -12.16 -37.37 -0.06
N ALA A 2 -12.14 -36.11 0.39
CA ALA A 2 -13.35 -35.47 0.88
C ALA A 2 -14.18 -34.96 -0.30
N ASP A 3 -15.49 -35.13 -0.24
CA ASP A 3 -16.39 -34.58 -1.25
C ASP A 3 -16.52 -33.06 -1.10
N ILE A 4 -16.63 -32.60 0.15
CA ILE A 4 -16.87 -31.19 0.50
C ILE A 4 -15.87 -30.72 1.54
N PHE A 5 -15.21 -29.59 1.26
CA PHE A 5 -14.48 -28.81 2.26
C PHE A 5 -15.28 -27.56 2.63
N ILE A 6 -15.42 -27.26 3.92
CA ILE A 6 -16.09 -26.03 4.39
C ILE A 6 -15.04 -25.05 4.91
N SER A 7 -14.91 -23.93 4.22
CA SER A 7 -14.14 -22.76 4.61
C SER A 7 -15.05 -21.79 5.38
N TYR A 8 -14.63 -21.41 6.58
CA TYR A 8 -15.39 -20.55 7.49
C TYR A 8 -14.47 -19.87 8.49
N LYS A 9 -14.98 -18.83 9.15
CA LYS A 9 -14.25 -18.15 10.22
C LYS A 9 -14.53 -18.84 11.55
N ARG A 10 -13.50 -19.20 12.31
CA ARG A 10 -13.58 -20.04 13.52
C ARG A 10 -14.69 -19.63 14.49
N GLU A 11 -14.87 -18.32 14.67
CA GLU A 11 -15.89 -17.66 15.48
C GLU A 11 -17.33 -18.08 15.10
N ASP A 12 -17.60 -18.34 13.81
CA ASP A 12 -18.89 -18.86 13.34
C ASP A 12 -19.24 -20.22 13.92
N GLN A 13 -18.23 -21.02 14.28
CA GLN A 13 -18.40 -22.32 14.92
C GLN A 13 -18.24 -22.25 16.44
N GLU A 14 -17.17 -21.63 16.95
CA GLU A 14 -16.86 -21.63 18.39
C GLU A 14 -17.80 -20.73 19.20
N GLU A 15 -18.20 -19.59 18.66
CA GLU A 15 -19.06 -18.63 19.37
C GLU A 15 -20.53 -18.78 19.01
N HIS A 16 -20.82 -19.16 17.76
CA HIS A 16 -22.18 -19.18 17.22
C HIS A 16 -22.70 -20.58 16.86
N GLY A 17 -21.84 -21.59 16.77
CA GLY A 17 -22.24 -22.98 16.49
C GLY A 17 -22.93 -23.20 15.14
N ARG A 18 -22.65 -22.37 14.13
CA ARG A 18 -23.40 -22.33 12.86
C ARG A 18 -22.91 -23.31 11.79
N VAL A 19 -21.67 -23.79 11.91
CA VAL A 19 -21.01 -24.57 10.85
C VAL A 19 -21.28 -26.07 11.00
N ALA A 20 -21.23 -26.59 12.22
CA ALA A 20 -21.52 -28.00 12.50
C ALA A 20 -22.89 -28.46 11.98
N PRO A 21 -24.00 -27.73 12.17
CA PRO A 21 -25.30 -28.13 11.64
C PRO A 21 -25.32 -28.25 10.11
N ILE A 22 -24.63 -27.37 9.39
CA ILE A 22 -24.52 -27.42 7.93
C ILE A 22 -23.73 -28.66 7.51
N ALA A 23 -22.60 -28.91 8.16
CA ALA A 23 -21.76 -30.06 7.87
C ALA A 23 -22.47 -31.38 8.16
N GLU A 24 -23.19 -31.47 9.28
CA GLU A 24 -23.98 -32.65 9.64
C GLU A 24 -25.11 -32.90 8.66
N ALA A 25 -25.84 -31.86 8.25
CA ALA A 25 -26.91 -31.98 7.27
C ALA A 25 -26.38 -32.41 5.88
N LEU A 26 -25.21 -31.92 5.46
CA LEU A 26 -24.55 -32.40 4.23
C LEU A 26 -24.04 -33.84 4.35
N ARG A 27 -23.53 -34.26 5.51
CA ARG A 27 -23.19 -35.68 5.76
C ARG A 27 -24.42 -36.58 5.72
N ALA A 28 -25.57 -36.11 6.22
CA ALA A 28 -26.84 -36.83 6.15
C ALA A 28 -27.33 -37.02 4.70
N GLU A 29 -26.98 -36.10 3.79
CA GLU A 29 -27.18 -36.24 2.34
C GLU A 29 -26.20 -37.23 1.67
N GLY A 30 -25.22 -37.76 2.41
CA GLY A 30 -24.30 -38.80 1.96
C GLY A 30 -22.91 -38.32 1.51
N TYR A 31 -22.57 -37.04 1.74
CA TYR A 31 -21.26 -36.50 1.36
C TYR A 31 -20.20 -36.70 2.45
N ASP A 32 -18.95 -36.93 2.06
CA ASP A 32 -17.81 -36.79 2.96
C ASP A 32 -17.47 -35.30 3.15
N VAL A 33 -17.80 -34.76 4.33
CA VAL A 33 -17.66 -33.33 4.66
C VAL A 33 -16.53 -33.13 5.66
N PHE A 34 -15.59 -32.26 5.30
CA PHE A 34 -14.45 -31.88 6.13
C PHE A 34 -14.51 -30.39 6.51
N TYR A 35 -14.39 -30.11 7.80
CA TYR A 35 -14.25 -28.77 8.39
C TYR A 35 -13.47 -28.88 9.71
N ASP A 36 -12.86 -27.79 10.19
CA ASP A 36 -12.05 -27.73 11.42
C ASP A 36 -10.77 -28.59 11.40
N VAL A 37 -9.74 -28.09 10.69
CA VAL A 37 -8.49 -28.82 10.46
C VAL A 37 -7.60 -28.80 11.70
N GLN A 38 -7.39 -29.95 12.34
CA GLN A 38 -6.30 -30.10 13.32
C GLN A 38 -4.96 -30.26 12.60
N VAL A 39 -4.00 -29.37 12.87
CA VAL A 39 -2.65 -29.47 12.32
C VAL A 39 -1.77 -30.36 13.19
N PRO A 40 -1.22 -31.46 12.65
CA PRO A 40 -0.32 -32.32 13.39
C PRO A 40 0.98 -31.58 13.76
N PRO A 41 1.56 -31.84 14.95
CA PRO A 41 2.87 -31.31 15.31
C PRO A 41 3.92 -31.63 14.23
N GLY A 42 4.69 -30.62 13.80
CA GLY A 42 5.69 -30.76 12.74
C GLY A 42 5.18 -30.59 11.30
N SER A 43 3.89 -30.31 11.11
CA SER A 43 3.32 -29.92 9.80
C SER A 43 3.02 -28.43 9.74
N SER A 44 3.24 -27.78 8.60
CA SER A 44 2.75 -26.41 8.39
C SER A 44 1.25 -26.42 8.09
N TRP A 45 0.52 -25.49 8.69
CA TRP A 45 -0.92 -25.30 8.49
C TRP A 45 -1.26 -25.11 7.00
N GLU A 46 -0.44 -24.34 6.28
CA GLU A 46 -0.55 -24.15 4.83
C GLU A 46 -0.49 -25.45 4.02
N ARG A 47 0.46 -26.35 4.35
CA ARG A 47 0.60 -27.63 3.64
C ARG A 47 -0.61 -28.52 3.86
N VAL A 48 -1.11 -28.57 5.09
CA VAL A 48 -2.30 -29.37 5.43
C VAL A 48 -3.53 -28.80 4.75
N LEU A 49 -3.71 -27.48 4.73
CA LEU A 49 -4.85 -26.86 4.06
C LEU A 49 -4.82 -27.07 2.55
N GLN A 50 -3.67 -26.84 1.91
CA GLN A 50 -3.54 -27.00 0.45
C GLN A 50 -3.78 -28.46 0.03
N GLU A 51 -3.30 -29.42 0.82
CA GLU A 51 -3.59 -30.83 0.62
C GLU A 51 -5.10 -31.13 0.72
N LYS A 52 -5.80 -30.50 1.67
CA LYS A 52 -7.25 -30.67 1.84
C LYS A 52 -8.07 -30.03 0.72
N MET A 53 -7.70 -28.84 0.26
CA MET A 53 -8.36 -28.19 -0.88
C MET A 53 -8.14 -28.95 -2.19
N ASN A 54 -6.95 -29.52 -2.39
CA ASN A 54 -6.67 -30.38 -3.54
C ASN A 54 -7.52 -31.65 -3.51
N GLN A 55 -7.74 -32.24 -2.33
CA GLN A 55 -8.54 -33.44 -2.14
C GLN A 55 -10.05 -33.19 -2.25
N ALA A 56 -10.52 -31.96 -2.00
CA ALA A 56 -11.93 -31.61 -2.08
C ALA A 56 -12.41 -31.45 -3.52
N ARG A 57 -13.60 -31.98 -3.81
CA ARG A 57 -14.28 -31.84 -5.12
C ARG A 57 -15.12 -30.56 -5.16
N CYS A 58 -15.67 -30.18 -4.01
CA CYS A 58 -16.44 -28.97 -3.81
C CYS A 58 -15.92 -28.23 -2.56
N VAL A 59 -15.88 -26.91 -2.62
CA VAL A 59 -15.52 -26.06 -1.49
C VAL A 59 -16.67 -25.10 -1.20
N LEU A 60 -17.26 -25.21 -0.01
CA LEU A 60 -18.25 -24.27 0.49
C LEU A 60 -17.54 -23.17 1.26
N VAL A 61 -17.74 -21.92 0.85
CA VAL A 61 -17.24 -20.76 1.60
C VAL A 61 -18.42 -20.09 2.28
N LEU A 62 -18.38 -20.05 3.61
CA LEU A 62 -19.43 -19.49 4.43
C LEU A 62 -19.16 -18.00 4.68
N TRP A 63 -19.91 -17.13 4.02
CA TRP A 63 -19.89 -15.68 4.18
C TRP A 63 -20.75 -15.25 5.38
N SER A 64 -20.08 -14.74 6.40
CA SER A 64 -20.65 -14.20 7.64
C SER A 64 -20.06 -12.81 7.89
N GLN A 65 -20.60 -12.07 8.86
CA GLN A 65 -20.00 -10.80 9.30
C GLN A 65 -18.52 -10.97 9.69
N ALA A 66 -18.16 -12.13 10.22
CA ALA A 66 -16.79 -12.44 10.63
C ALA A 66 -15.91 -12.88 9.44
N SER A 67 -16.45 -13.66 8.49
CA SER A 67 -15.64 -14.27 7.44
C SER A 67 -15.39 -13.35 6.23
N VAL A 68 -16.28 -12.39 5.95
CA VAL A 68 -16.06 -11.40 4.87
C VAL A 68 -14.80 -10.55 5.09
N GLY A 69 -14.39 -10.36 6.34
CA GLY A 69 -13.15 -9.65 6.71
C GLY A 69 -11.92 -10.55 6.84
N SER A 70 -12.04 -11.87 6.69
CA SER A 70 -10.96 -12.82 6.97
C SER A 70 -10.16 -13.16 5.71
N ASP A 71 -8.93 -12.68 5.59
CA ASP A 71 -8.13 -12.93 4.36
C ASP A 71 -7.87 -14.40 4.11
N TRP A 72 -7.71 -15.18 5.17
CA TRP A 72 -7.58 -16.63 5.05
C TRP A 72 -8.78 -17.27 4.33
N VAL A 73 -10.00 -16.82 4.65
CA VAL A 73 -11.23 -17.31 4.01
C VAL A 73 -11.32 -16.79 2.58
N LYS A 74 -10.87 -15.55 2.33
CA LYS A 74 -10.82 -14.97 0.97
C LYS A 74 -9.81 -15.69 0.07
N GLU A 75 -8.63 -16.03 0.58
CA GLU A 75 -7.60 -16.78 -0.13
C GLU A 75 -8.09 -18.20 -0.46
N GLU A 76 -8.68 -18.91 0.50
CA GLU A 76 -9.34 -20.20 0.27
C GLU A 76 -10.45 -20.09 -0.78
N ALA A 77 -11.26 -19.04 -0.72
CA ALA A 77 -12.32 -18.78 -1.69
C ALA A 77 -11.78 -18.50 -3.09
N GLU A 78 -10.69 -17.72 -3.22
CA GLU A 78 -10.10 -17.41 -4.52
C GLU A 78 -9.43 -18.65 -5.13
N MET A 79 -8.75 -19.47 -4.32
CA MET A 79 -8.21 -20.75 -4.75
C MET A 79 -9.32 -21.69 -5.21
N ALA A 80 -10.39 -21.85 -4.42
CA ALA A 80 -11.55 -22.66 -4.80
C ALA A 80 -12.26 -22.13 -6.05
N LYS A 81 -12.31 -20.82 -6.24
CA LYS A 81 -12.88 -20.17 -7.44
C LYS A 81 -12.02 -20.43 -8.66
N HIS A 82 -10.70 -20.25 -8.55
CA HIS A 82 -9.74 -20.52 -9.60
C HIS A 82 -9.84 -21.97 -10.10
N ASP A 83 -9.97 -22.92 -9.17
CA ASP A 83 -10.11 -24.35 -9.46
C ASP A 83 -11.52 -24.75 -9.93
N GLY A 84 -12.47 -23.81 -9.99
CA GLY A 84 -13.84 -24.11 -10.35
C GLY A 84 -14.55 -25.01 -9.33
N LYS A 85 -14.18 -24.95 -8.04
CA LYS A 85 -14.75 -25.74 -6.93
C LYS A 85 -15.62 -24.95 -5.94
N LEU A 86 -15.60 -23.61 -5.99
CA LEU A 86 -16.30 -22.71 -5.07
C LEU A 86 -17.84 -22.71 -5.19
N ILE A 87 -18.53 -22.92 -4.07
CA ILE A 87 -19.94 -22.55 -3.87
C ILE A 87 -20.02 -21.56 -2.68
N PRO A 88 -20.44 -20.30 -2.92
CA PRO A 88 -20.67 -19.35 -1.84
C PRO A 88 -21.94 -19.69 -1.04
N VAL A 89 -21.89 -19.52 0.28
CA VAL A 89 -23.03 -19.70 1.19
C VAL A 89 -23.08 -18.55 2.17
N PHE A 90 -24.21 -17.87 2.33
CA PHE A 90 -24.34 -16.73 3.23
C PHE A 90 -24.97 -17.14 4.56
N LEU A 91 -24.28 -16.86 5.66
CA LEU A 91 -24.79 -17.06 7.04
C LEU A 91 -25.37 -15.77 7.63
N ASP A 92 -25.01 -14.61 7.06
CA ASP A 92 -25.45 -13.28 7.48
C ASP A 92 -25.82 -12.47 6.22
N PRO A 93 -26.64 -11.40 6.33
CA PRO A 93 -26.94 -10.50 5.23
C PRO A 93 -25.73 -9.59 4.93
N VAL A 94 -24.71 -10.16 4.30
CA VAL A 94 -23.43 -9.52 3.99
C VAL A 94 -23.16 -9.51 2.49
N SER A 95 -22.51 -8.44 2.03
CA SER A 95 -21.98 -8.39 0.67
C SER A 95 -20.72 -9.26 0.60
N PRO A 96 -20.63 -10.24 -0.33
CA PRO A 96 -19.41 -11.03 -0.49
C PRO A 96 -18.26 -10.12 -0.98
N PRO A 97 -16.99 -10.44 -0.65
CA PRO A 97 -15.85 -9.63 -1.05
C PRO A 97 -15.73 -9.44 -2.56
N PHE A 98 -14.97 -8.41 -2.96
CA PHE A 98 -14.75 -8.09 -4.37
C PHE A 98 -14.22 -9.32 -5.13
N GLY A 99 -14.77 -9.58 -6.32
CA GLY A 99 -14.45 -10.77 -7.11
C GLY A 99 -15.34 -11.99 -6.87
N PHE A 100 -16.14 -12.02 -5.79
CA PHE A 100 -17.12 -13.07 -5.50
C PHE A 100 -18.57 -12.64 -5.69
N ALA A 101 -18.86 -11.33 -5.72
CA ALA A 101 -20.20 -10.77 -5.92
C ALA A 101 -20.88 -11.14 -7.26
N ARG A 102 -20.12 -11.69 -8.23
CA ARG A 102 -20.64 -12.17 -9.52
C ARG A 102 -20.99 -13.66 -9.49
N ILE A 103 -20.76 -14.34 -8.37
CA ILE A 103 -21.03 -15.76 -8.17
C ILE A 103 -22.25 -15.85 -7.27
N GLU A 104 -23.33 -16.42 -7.80
CA GLU A 104 -24.54 -16.66 -7.03
C GLU A 104 -24.27 -17.74 -5.96
N GLY A 105 -24.81 -17.54 -4.76
CA GLY A 105 -24.62 -18.42 -3.61
C GLY A 105 -25.92 -18.65 -2.88
N ALA A 106 -25.95 -19.68 -2.03
CA ALA A 106 -27.12 -20.02 -1.24
C ALA A 106 -27.22 -19.12 0.00
N ASP A 107 -28.39 -18.54 0.26
CA ASP A 107 -28.62 -17.71 1.45
C ASP A 107 -29.19 -18.55 2.61
N LEU A 108 -28.31 -18.96 3.52
CA LEU A 108 -28.68 -19.70 4.74
C LEU A 108 -28.80 -18.80 5.97
N SER A 109 -28.85 -17.47 5.82
CA SER A 109 -28.93 -16.54 6.95
C SER A 109 -30.20 -16.69 7.80
N SER A 110 -31.26 -17.25 7.21
CA SER A 110 -32.53 -17.57 7.88
C SER A 110 -32.73 -19.07 8.13
N TRP A 111 -31.76 -19.90 7.76
CA TRP A 111 -31.86 -21.35 7.89
C TRP A 111 -31.64 -21.81 9.34
N THR A 112 -32.57 -22.61 9.85
CA THR A 112 -32.54 -23.10 11.25
C THR A 112 -32.40 -24.62 11.34
N GLY A 113 -31.90 -25.28 10.30
CA GLY A 113 -31.79 -26.75 10.23
C GLY A 113 -32.91 -27.46 9.45
N ASP A 114 -33.87 -26.72 8.89
CA ASP A 114 -34.96 -27.30 8.10
C ASP A 114 -34.46 -27.73 6.70
N LEU A 115 -34.47 -29.03 6.43
CA LEU A 115 -34.03 -29.59 5.14
C LEU A 115 -35.02 -29.33 3.99
N SER A 116 -36.23 -28.85 4.30
CA SER A 116 -37.20 -28.42 3.30
C SER A 116 -37.04 -26.94 2.89
N HIS A 117 -36.14 -26.21 3.55
CA HIS A 117 -35.86 -24.81 3.24
C HIS A 117 -35.34 -24.65 1.79
N THR A 118 -35.89 -23.70 1.05
CA THR A 118 -35.58 -23.49 -0.38
C THR A 118 -34.08 -23.31 -0.63
N GLU A 119 -33.42 -22.45 0.13
CA GLU A 119 -31.98 -22.19 -0.04
C GLU A 119 -31.12 -23.39 0.34
N TRP A 120 -31.60 -24.26 1.25
CA TRP A 120 -30.92 -25.51 1.56
C TRP A 120 -31.00 -26.49 0.38
N GLN A 121 -32.18 -26.62 -0.23
CA GLN A 121 -32.36 -27.45 -1.42
C GLN A 121 -31.54 -26.95 -2.61
N ASN A 122 -31.46 -25.63 -2.79
CA ASN A 122 -30.62 -24.99 -3.80
C ASN A 122 -29.14 -25.31 -3.58
N LEU A 123 -28.64 -25.21 -2.33
CA LEU A 123 -27.28 -25.59 -1.97
C LEU A 123 -27.00 -27.06 -2.30
N VAL A 124 -27.88 -27.97 -1.88
CA VAL A 124 -27.70 -29.41 -2.14
C VAL A 124 -27.71 -29.71 -3.64
N ALA A 125 -28.57 -29.04 -4.43
CA ALA A 125 -28.59 -29.18 -5.88
C ALA A 125 -27.30 -28.66 -6.54
N ALA A 126 -26.76 -27.54 -6.07
CA ALA A 126 -25.49 -26.99 -6.55
C ALA A 126 -24.32 -27.93 -6.22
N VAL A 127 -24.28 -28.49 -5.01
CA VAL A 127 -23.29 -29.50 -4.60
C VAL A 127 -23.40 -30.76 -5.47
N ARG A 128 -24.61 -31.30 -5.69
CA ARG A 128 -24.84 -32.45 -6.59
C ARG A 128 -24.32 -32.20 -8.00
N THR A 129 -24.56 -31.00 -8.53
CA THR A 129 -24.11 -30.61 -9.87
C THR A 129 -22.59 -30.56 -9.94
N ARG A 130 -21.94 -30.07 -8.90
CA ARG A 130 -20.48 -29.86 -8.87
C ARG A 130 -19.68 -31.13 -8.60
N ILE A 131 -20.21 -31.99 -7.76
CA ILE A 131 -19.61 -33.28 -7.43
C ILE A 131 -20.01 -34.31 -8.50
N GLY A 132 -21.06 -34.07 -9.28
CA GLY A 132 -21.70 -35.11 -10.10
C GLY A 132 -22.41 -36.14 -9.21
N THR A 133 -23.29 -36.97 -9.78
CA THR A 133 -23.85 -38.12 -9.05
C THR A 133 -22.72 -39.09 -8.71
N GLY A 134 -22.13 -38.91 -7.52
CA GLY A 134 -21.26 -39.90 -6.91
C GLY A 134 -22.06 -41.16 -6.61
N GLU A 135 -22.04 -42.11 -7.54
CA GLU A 135 -21.77 -43.50 -7.17
C GLU A 135 -20.32 -43.53 -6.63
N GLY A 136 -20.15 -43.03 -5.41
CA GLY A 136 -19.00 -43.32 -4.58
C GLY A 136 -19.38 -44.51 -3.72
N ASP A 137 -18.66 -45.62 -3.90
CA ASP A 137 -18.76 -46.88 -3.17
C ASP A 137 -19.37 -46.72 -1.77
N THR A 138 -20.52 -47.37 -1.58
CA THR A 138 -21.04 -47.70 -0.26
C THR A 138 -19.97 -48.45 0.52
N ALA A 139 -19.29 -47.78 1.45
CA ALA A 139 -18.77 -48.45 2.62
C ALA A 139 -19.99 -48.99 3.40
N PRO A 140 -20.15 -50.31 3.57
CA PRO A 140 -21.31 -50.87 4.23
C PRO A 140 -21.23 -50.58 5.73
N GLY A 141 -22.14 -49.77 6.27
CA GLY A 141 -22.36 -49.75 7.72
C GLY A 141 -22.86 -48.49 8.42
N VAL A 142 -23.11 -47.37 7.74
CA VAL A 142 -23.65 -46.18 8.44
C VAL A 142 -25.14 -46.02 8.17
N SER A 143 -25.96 -46.53 9.10
CA SER A 143 -27.40 -46.32 9.12
C SER A 143 -27.72 -44.82 9.08
N ARG A 144 -28.62 -44.42 8.17
CA ARG A 144 -29.28 -43.12 8.16
C ARG A 144 -29.99 -42.91 9.50
N VAL A 145 -29.38 -42.16 10.43
CA VAL A 145 -30.05 -41.72 11.64
C VAL A 145 -30.71 -40.38 11.33
N ALA A 146 -32.05 -40.36 11.38
CA ALA A 146 -32.82 -39.13 11.34
C ALA A 146 -32.42 -38.26 12.54
N TYR A 147 -31.75 -37.14 12.27
CA TYR A 147 -31.41 -36.16 13.29
C TYR A 147 -32.68 -35.45 13.77
N THR A 148 -32.87 -35.44 15.10
CA THR A 148 -33.90 -34.65 15.77
C THR A 148 -33.17 -33.60 16.59
N PRO A 149 -33.21 -32.30 16.23
CA PRO A 149 -32.49 -31.28 16.99
C PRO A 149 -33.06 -31.18 18.41
N SER A 150 -32.21 -31.41 19.41
CA SER A 150 -32.58 -31.32 20.83
C SER A 150 -31.93 -30.08 21.45
N LYS A 151 -32.77 -29.26 22.07
CA LYS A 151 -32.56 -27.97 22.77
C LYS A 151 -32.65 -26.69 21.93
N THR A 152 -33.89 -26.27 21.71
CA THR A 152 -34.26 -24.87 21.57
C THR A 152 -33.90 -24.08 22.83
N VAL A 153 -32.97 -23.12 22.73
CA VAL A 153 -32.90 -22.02 23.70
C VAL A 153 -34.09 -21.10 23.40
N ARG A 154 -35.14 -21.17 24.25
CA ARG A 154 -36.25 -20.22 24.19
C ARG A 154 -35.76 -18.87 24.73
N VAL A 155 -35.59 -17.90 23.85
CA VAL A 155 -35.65 -16.49 24.24
C VAL A 155 -37.12 -16.14 24.35
N ASP A 156 -37.62 -16.07 25.59
CA ASP A 156 -39.00 -15.69 25.87
C ASP A 156 -39.19 -14.20 25.54
N LYS A 157 -39.69 -13.91 24.33
CA LYS A 157 -40.27 -12.60 24.01
C LYS A 157 -41.73 -12.64 24.46
N GLN A 158 -41.95 -12.24 25.70
CA GLN A 158 -43.28 -11.90 26.19
C GLN A 158 -43.82 -10.73 25.33
N ALA A 159 -44.81 -11.04 24.49
CA ALA A 159 -45.58 -10.02 23.77
C ALA A 159 -46.43 -9.23 24.79
N PRO A 160 -46.51 -7.89 24.72
CA PRO A 160 -47.39 -7.15 25.60
C PRO A 160 -48.84 -7.35 25.15
N ASP A 161 -49.68 -7.69 26.13
CA ASP A 161 -51.09 -7.98 25.96
C ASP A 161 -51.89 -6.74 25.51
N LYS A 162 -52.94 -7.00 24.72
CA LYS A 162 -53.89 -5.98 24.26
C LYS A 162 -54.75 -5.48 25.44
N GLY A 163 -54.35 -4.37 26.05
CA GLY A 163 -55.15 -3.62 27.03
C GLY A 163 -55.72 -2.33 26.43
N SER A 164 -57.04 -2.18 26.48
CA SER A 164 -57.77 -0.98 26.05
C SER A 164 -57.53 0.21 26.98
N GLY A 165 -57.43 1.44 26.45
CA GLY A 165 -57.73 2.65 27.21
C GLY A 165 -56.87 3.88 26.89
N GLY A 166 -57.55 4.98 26.51
CA GLY A 166 -57.15 6.36 26.83
C GLY A 166 -56.13 7.04 25.92
N GLY A 167 -56.56 8.13 25.26
CA GLY A 167 -55.71 9.00 24.44
C GLY A 167 -54.56 9.68 25.19
N ILE A 168 -53.62 10.23 24.41
CA ILE A 168 -52.40 11.02 24.74
C ILE A 168 -51.06 10.27 24.49
N GLY A 169 -51.01 8.93 24.39
CA GLY A 169 -49.75 8.17 24.28
C GLY A 169 -48.99 8.11 22.93
N LYS A 170 -49.46 8.72 21.85
CA LYS A 170 -48.90 8.46 20.48
C LYS A 170 -47.62 9.23 20.13
N TRP A 171 -47.26 10.31 20.83
CA TRP A 171 -46.08 11.12 20.47
C TRP A 171 -44.78 10.70 21.17
N LEU A 172 -44.83 10.00 22.31
CA LEU A 172 -43.63 9.58 23.06
C LEU A 172 -43.02 8.26 22.54
N ALA A 173 -43.83 7.35 21.98
CA ALA A 173 -43.33 6.10 21.40
C ALA A 173 -42.52 6.32 20.10
N GLY A 174 -42.87 7.33 19.30
CA GLY A 174 -42.15 7.67 18.07
C GLY A 174 -40.74 8.19 18.32
N LEU A 175 -40.55 8.98 19.39
CA LEU A 175 -39.25 9.54 19.77
C LEU A 175 -38.28 8.47 20.32
N ALA A 176 -38.78 7.52 21.12
CA ALA A 176 -37.96 6.42 21.61
C ALA A 176 -37.51 5.47 20.48
N ALA A 177 -38.39 5.19 19.50
CA ALA A 177 -38.04 4.38 18.34
C ALA A 177 -37.04 5.08 17.40
N ALA A 178 -37.18 6.39 17.18
CA ALA A 178 -36.23 7.17 16.40
C ALA A 178 -34.85 7.26 17.07
N LEU A 179 -34.81 7.42 18.40
CA LEU A 179 -33.55 7.44 19.15
C LEU A 179 -32.86 6.07 19.12
N ALA A 180 -33.62 4.97 19.25
CA ALA A 180 -33.09 3.61 19.15
C ALA A 180 -32.52 3.32 17.75
N LEU A 181 -33.20 3.74 16.67
CA LEU A 181 -32.69 3.61 15.30
C LEU A 181 -31.45 4.48 15.06
N ALA A 182 -31.38 5.67 15.64
CA ALA A 182 -30.21 6.54 15.55
C ALA A 182 -29.00 5.95 16.30
N VAL A 183 -29.21 5.33 17.47
CA VAL A 183 -28.15 4.65 18.24
C VAL A 183 -27.68 3.39 17.52
N VAL A 184 -28.60 2.56 16.99
CA VAL A 184 -28.26 1.39 16.17
C VAL A 184 -27.53 1.81 14.89
N GLY A 185 -27.97 2.89 14.24
CA GLY A 185 -27.28 3.47 13.08
C GLY A 185 -25.89 4.01 13.43
N PHE A 186 -25.73 4.67 14.58
CA PHE A 186 -24.44 5.22 15.03
C PHE A 186 -23.44 4.13 15.41
N PHE A 187 -23.87 3.11 16.15
CA PHE A 187 -23.02 1.95 16.46
C PHE A 187 -22.76 1.08 15.23
N GLY A 188 -23.75 0.89 14.34
CA GLY A 188 -23.58 0.21 13.07
C GLY A 188 -22.58 0.93 12.15
N PHE A 189 -22.60 2.25 12.12
CA PHE A 189 -21.64 3.08 11.39
C PHE A 189 -20.23 3.02 12.00
N GLN A 190 -20.11 3.08 13.33
CA GLN A 190 -18.84 2.91 14.05
C GLN A 190 -18.21 1.53 13.81
N ILE A 191 -19.03 0.47 13.81
CA ILE A 191 -18.59 -0.91 13.54
C ILE A 191 -18.20 -1.07 12.06
N TYR A 192 -18.97 -0.49 11.13
CA TYR A 192 -18.66 -0.49 9.71
C TYR A 192 -17.31 0.17 9.40
N GLU A 193 -17.03 1.35 9.95
CA GLU A 193 -15.73 2.02 9.77
C GLU A 193 -14.57 1.21 10.36
N ASN A 194 -14.77 0.57 11.51
CA ASN A 194 -13.71 -0.19 12.16
C ASN A 194 -13.42 -1.51 11.41
N ASN A 195 -14.44 -2.18 10.87
CA ASN A 195 -14.29 -3.39 10.07
C ASN A 195 -13.63 -3.12 8.72
N GLN A 196 -13.91 -1.98 8.08
CA GLN A 196 -13.20 -1.54 6.87
C GLN A 196 -11.69 -1.37 7.15
N ARG A 197 -11.33 -0.68 8.25
CA ARG A 197 -9.92 -0.50 8.64
C ARG A 197 -9.20 -1.81 8.96
N LEU A 198 -9.91 -2.82 9.46
CA LEU A 198 -9.34 -4.13 9.71
C LEU A 198 -9.17 -4.91 8.40
N ALA A 199 -10.14 -4.87 7.48
CA ALA A 199 -10.04 -5.47 6.16
C ALA A 199 -8.88 -4.87 5.34
N ASP A 200 -8.71 -3.55 5.36
CA ASP A 200 -7.60 -2.86 4.70
C ASP A 200 -6.24 -3.29 5.26
N ARG A 201 -6.10 -3.41 6.58
CA ARG A 201 -4.86 -3.85 7.23
C ARG A 201 -4.52 -5.31 6.94
N ALA A 202 -5.55 -6.15 6.89
CA ALA A 202 -5.40 -7.57 6.71
C ALA A 202 -5.03 -7.89 5.24
N GLU A 203 -5.64 -7.18 4.28
CA GLU A 203 -5.25 -7.22 2.85
C GLU A 203 -3.84 -6.67 2.62
N ASP A 204 -3.44 -5.60 3.31
CA ASP A 204 -2.07 -5.08 3.31
C ASP A 204 -1.08 -6.13 3.87
N GLU A 205 -1.43 -6.85 4.95
CA GLU A 205 -0.60 -7.92 5.52
C GLU A 205 -0.52 -9.17 4.63
N ALA A 206 -1.63 -9.61 4.03
CA ALA A 206 -1.67 -10.74 3.11
C ALA A 206 -0.87 -10.44 1.83
N THR A 207 -0.99 -9.23 1.30
CA THR A 207 -0.20 -8.74 0.16
C THR A 207 1.28 -8.68 0.52
N ALA A 208 1.65 -8.20 1.71
CA ALA A 208 3.02 -8.19 2.19
C ALA A 208 3.59 -9.62 2.35
N ARG A 209 2.81 -10.58 2.87
CA ARG A 209 3.22 -11.99 3.03
C ARG A 209 3.36 -12.69 1.68
N ALA A 210 2.41 -12.52 0.76
CA ALA A 210 2.47 -13.06 -0.60
C ALA A 210 3.64 -12.46 -1.40
N MET A 211 3.91 -11.16 -1.24
CA MET A 211 5.05 -10.49 -1.84
C MET A 211 6.37 -11.01 -1.26
N THR A 212 6.47 -11.19 0.05
CA THR A 212 7.65 -11.78 0.70
C THR A 212 7.89 -13.22 0.21
N ARG A 213 6.84 -14.03 0.08
CA ARG A 213 6.91 -15.40 -0.44
C ARG A 213 7.34 -15.45 -1.91
N GLY A 214 6.77 -14.60 -2.76
CA GLY A 214 7.15 -14.53 -4.18
C GLY A 214 8.58 -13.99 -4.39
N ILE A 215 9.04 -13.09 -3.53
CA ILE A 215 10.44 -12.61 -3.52
C ILE A 215 11.39 -13.73 -3.07
N ASP A 216 11.01 -14.52 -2.06
CA ASP A 216 11.78 -15.66 -1.57
C ASP A 216 11.86 -16.80 -2.61
N GLU A 217 10.73 -17.11 -3.27
CA GLU A 217 10.63 -18.05 -4.39
C GLU A 217 11.51 -17.67 -5.58
N ARG A 218 11.53 -16.38 -5.95
CA ARG A 218 12.37 -15.89 -7.06
C ARG A 218 13.85 -15.93 -6.70
N ALA A 219 14.23 -15.44 -5.52
CA ALA A 219 15.62 -15.49 -5.05
C ALA A 219 16.14 -16.94 -4.94
N TRP A 220 15.27 -17.87 -4.54
CA TRP A 220 15.58 -19.29 -4.55
C TRP A 220 15.73 -19.85 -5.96
N GLY A 221 14.86 -19.46 -6.90
CA GLY A 221 14.96 -19.83 -8.31
C GLY A 221 16.29 -19.41 -8.93
N GLU A 222 16.73 -18.18 -8.68
CA GLU A 222 18.02 -17.66 -9.15
C GLU A 222 19.21 -18.42 -8.54
N ALA A 223 19.15 -18.72 -7.23
CA ALA A 223 20.18 -19.52 -6.57
C ALA A 223 20.28 -20.93 -7.15
N LYS A 224 19.13 -21.54 -7.48
CA LYS A 224 19.04 -22.84 -8.16
C LYS A 224 19.54 -22.82 -9.59
N GLU A 225 19.28 -21.77 -10.34
CA GLU A 225 19.72 -21.63 -11.73
C GLU A 225 21.24 -21.45 -11.82
N ALA A 226 21.81 -20.67 -10.90
CA ALA A 226 23.26 -20.50 -10.81
C ALA A 226 23.97 -21.74 -10.23
N ASP A 227 23.32 -22.47 -9.32
CA ASP A 227 23.78 -23.71 -8.68
C ASP A 227 25.22 -23.69 -8.14
N THR A 228 25.61 -22.58 -7.52
CA THR A 228 26.94 -22.43 -6.87
C THR A 228 26.81 -22.21 -5.38
N ILE A 229 27.85 -22.59 -4.62
CA ILE A 229 27.92 -22.34 -3.16
C ILE A 229 27.69 -20.86 -2.84
N THR A 230 28.28 -19.96 -3.63
CA THR A 230 28.14 -18.51 -3.46
C THR A 230 26.70 -18.04 -3.65
N ALA A 231 25.98 -18.58 -4.64
CA ALA A 231 24.58 -18.21 -4.89
C ALA A 231 23.65 -18.67 -3.76
N TYR A 232 23.86 -19.88 -3.23
CA TYR A 232 23.09 -20.38 -2.09
C TYR A 232 23.42 -19.67 -0.78
N ARG A 233 24.68 -19.29 -0.52
CA ARG A 233 25.05 -18.47 0.64
C ARG A 233 24.43 -17.07 0.57
N ARG A 234 24.43 -16.45 -0.62
CA ARG A 234 23.74 -15.17 -0.86
C ARG A 234 22.24 -15.26 -0.58
N TYR A 235 21.59 -16.33 -1.01
CA TYR A 235 20.17 -16.59 -0.69
C TYR A 235 19.96 -16.68 0.83
N LEU A 236 20.80 -17.43 1.54
CA LEU A 236 20.71 -17.61 3.00
C LEU A 236 20.95 -16.32 3.80
N ASP A 237 21.91 -15.49 3.37
CA ASP A 237 22.23 -14.22 4.02
C ASP A 237 21.13 -13.17 3.79
N ALA A 238 20.59 -13.12 2.56
CA ALA A 238 19.49 -12.22 2.22
C ALA A 238 18.17 -12.66 2.88
N ARG A 239 17.98 -13.96 3.13
CA ARG A 239 16.74 -14.54 3.70
C ARG A 239 17.06 -15.51 4.85
N PRO A 240 17.45 -15.01 6.04
CA PRO A 240 17.83 -15.86 7.17
C PRO A 240 16.71 -16.78 7.67
N THR A 241 15.45 -16.40 7.44
CA THR A 241 14.22 -17.14 7.78
C THR A 241 13.43 -17.56 6.54
N GLY A 242 14.04 -17.56 5.35
CA GLY A 242 13.39 -17.94 4.09
C GLY A 242 12.93 -19.40 4.07
N ALA A 243 11.89 -19.68 3.29
CA ALA A 243 11.25 -20.98 3.16
C ALA A 243 12.21 -22.08 2.64
N TYR A 244 13.20 -21.72 1.83
CA TYR A 244 14.14 -22.66 1.18
C TYR A 244 15.51 -22.76 1.86
N ARG A 245 15.62 -22.24 3.10
CA ARG A 245 16.87 -22.21 3.85
C ARG A 245 17.50 -23.60 4.02
N ARG A 246 16.67 -24.63 4.24
CA ARG A 246 17.15 -26.00 4.48
C ARG A 246 17.70 -26.61 3.20
N GLU A 247 17.01 -26.39 2.09
CA GLU A 247 17.37 -26.85 0.76
C GLU A 247 18.65 -26.18 0.26
N ALA A 248 18.82 -24.88 0.51
CA ALA A 248 20.04 -24.14 0.18
C ALA A 248 21.26 -24.69 0.94
N LEU A 249 21.13 -24.94 2.25
CA LEU A 249 22.21 -25.52 3.07
C LEU A 249 22.59 -26.93 2.59
N ALA A 250 21.60 -27.78 2.32
CA ALA A 250 21.83 -29.14 1.80
C ALA A 250 22.55 -29.12 0.45
N ARG A 251 22.26 -28.12 -0.41
CA ARG A 251 22.93 -28.00 -1.70
C ARG A 251 24.37 -27.53 -1.59
N ILE A 252 24.66 -26.61 -0.65
CA ILE A 252 26.03 -26.19 -0.33
C ILE A 252 26.87 -27.40 0.07
N GLU A 253 26.39 -28.21 1.01
CA GLU A 253 27.10 -29.41 1.50
C GLU A 253 27.38 -30.41 0.35
N ALA A 254 26.41 -30.61 -0.54
CA ALA A 254 26.57 -31.49 -1.70
C ALA A 254 27.60 -30.96 -2.71
N LEU A 255 27.67 -29.65 -2.92
CA LEU A 255 28.66 -29.02 -3.81
C LEU A 255 30.07 -29.01 -3.19
N GLU A 256 30.17 -28.79 -1.88
CA GLU A 256 31.44 -28.86 -1.14
C GLU A 256 32.01 -30.29 -1.20
N SER A 257 31.18 -31.31 -0.96
CA SER A 257 31.58 -32.72 -1.04
C SER A 257 32.01 -33.14 -2.46
N ALA A 258 31.43 -32.53 -3.51
CA ALA A 258 31.82 -32.80 -4.89
C ALA A 258 33.17 -32.18 -5.26
N ALA A 259 33.47 -30.98 -4.74
CA ALA A 259 34.75 -30.30 -4.95
C ALA A 259 35.92 -31.05 -4.29
N ASP A 260 35.69 -31.66 -3.13
CA ASP A 260 36.70 -32.47 -2.44
C ASP A 260 37.01 -33.79 -3.17
N GLY A 261 36.10 -34.28 -4.02
CA GLY A 261 36.28 -35.48 -4.84
C GLY A 261 37.17 -35.30 -6.07
N GLU A 262 37.34 -34.08 -6.59
CA GLU A 262 38.10 -33.80 -7.82
C GLU A 262 39.60 -33.50 -7.58
N THR A 263 40.05 -33.31 -6.33
CA THR A 263 41.45 -32.98 -6.03
C THR A 263 42.42 -34.19 -6.05
N GLY A 264 41.96 -35.34 -6.55
CA GLY A 264 42.67 -36.62 -6.52
C GLY A 264 43.28 -37.14 -7.84
N ALA A 265 43.72 -36.32 -8.81
CA ALA A 265 44.58 -36.79 -9.91
C ALA A 265 45.29 -35.63 -10.67
N GLY A 266 46.60 -35.77 -10.92
CA GLY A 266 47.53 -34.70 -11.35
C GLY A 266 47.42 -34.14 -12.79
N GLY A 267 47.99 -32.93 -12.98
CA GLY A 267 48.02 -32.13 -14.24
C GLY A 267 49.11 -32.56 -15.26
N PRO A 268 49.55 -31.71 -16.24
CA PRO A 268 49.25 -30.28 -16.46
C PRO A 268 48.94 -29.85 -17.93
N ARG A 269 48.19 -28.75 -18.12
CA ARG A 269 48.46 -27.70 -19.15
C ARG A 269 47.63 -26.46 -18.84
N ALA A 270 48.19 -25.53 -18.07
CA ALA A 270 47.57 -24.22 -17.84
C ALA A 270 47.70 -23.36 -19.11
N THR A 271 46.60 -23.17 -19.83
CA THR A 271 46.41 -21.93 -20.58
C THR A 271 46.29 -20.80 -19.58
N VAL A 272 47.25 -19.87 -19.63
CA VAL A 272 47.29 -18.68 -18.78
C VAL A 272 46.11 -17.80 -19.16
N THR A 273 44.98 -17.96 -18.46
CA THR A 273 44.02 -16.89 -18.26
C THR A 273 44.70 -15.88 -17.35
N PRO A 274 44.73 -14.57 -17.68
CA PRO A 274 45.34 -13.58 -16.80
C PRO A 274 44.64 -13.65 -15.44
N ALA A 275 45.43 -13.69 -14.38
CA ALA A 275 44.94 -13.71 -13.01
C ALA A 275 43.97 -12.53 -12.80
N ARG A 276 42.68 -12.85 -12.61
CA ARG A 276 41.66 -11.89 -12.17
C ARG A 276 42.19 -11.26 -10.87
N PRO A 277 42.28 -9.92 -10.75
CA PRO A 277 42.80 -9.33 -9.52
C PRO A 277 41.90 -9.76 -8.35
N ALA A 278 42.51 -10.22 -7.27
CA ALA A 278 41.78 -10.70 -6.10
C ALA A 278 40.91 -9.59 -5.52
N GLY A 279 39.60 -9.78 -5.50
CA GLY A 279 38.60 -8.86 -4.95
C GLY A 279 37.46 -8.53 -5.92
N THR A 280 36.35 -8.00 -5.41
CA THR A 280 35.22 -7.43 -6.18
C THR A 280 34.95 -6.00 -5.71
N ALA A 281 34.12 -5.25 -6.42
CA ALA A 281 33.58 -4.00 -5.90
C ALA A 281 32.57 -4.31 -4.77
N ASP A 282 32.15 -3.31 -3.99
CA ASP A 282 31.09 -3.47 -2.98
C ASP A 282 30.43 -2.10 -2.77
N LEU A 283 29.36 -1.81 -3.53
CA LEU A 283 28.65 -0.54 -3.49
C LEU A 283 27.66 -0.54 -2.33
N ALA A 284 27.87 0.38 -1.40
CA ALA A 284 26.98 0.59 -0.26
C ALA A 284 26.37 1.98 -0.28
N ILE A 285 25.09 2.11 0.09
CA ILE A 285 24.54 3.40 0.48
C ILE A 285 24.88 3.66 1.95
N ALA A 286 25.77 4.61 2.20
CA ALA A 286 26.25 4.95 3.54
C ALA A 286 25.51 6.13 4.19
N GLY A 287 24.68 6.86 3.44
CA GLY A 287 23.89 7.97 3.96
C GLY A 287 22.84 8.44 2.98
N LEU A 288 21.70 8.89 3.50
CA LEU A 288 20.60 9.44 2.72
C LEU A 288 20.05 10.69 3.43
N GLU A 289 20.24 11.85 2.80
CA GLU A 289 19.89 13.16 3.35
C GLU A 289 18.82 13.85 2.50
N LEU A 290 17.82 14.42 3.17
CA LEU A 290 16.78 15.24 2.57
C LEU A 290 16.65 16.55 3.35
N GLY A 291 16.31 17.64 2.65
CA GLY A 291 16.04 18.93 3.30
C GLY A 291 14.81 18.93 4.20
N THR A 292 13.83 18.08 3.91
CA THR A 292 12.62 17.87 4.74
C THR A 292 12.19 16.40 4.66
N ARG A 293 11.64 15.87 5.75
CA ARG A 293 11.01 14.54 5.82
C ARG A 293 9.48 14.60 5.77
N ARG A 294 8.90 15.80 5.67
CA ARG A 294 7.48 16.01 5.42
C ARG A 294 7.33 16.54 4.00
N LEU A 295 6.70 15.75 3.16
CA LEU A 295 6.50 16.00 1.74
C LEU A 295 5.00 16.19 1.48
N SER A 296 4.66 16.94 0.46
CA SER A 296 3.30 17.03 -0.09
C SER A 296 3.28 16.48 -1.51
N PRO A 297 2.15 15.92 -1.98
CA PRO A 297 1.97 15.67 -3.40
C PRO A 297 2.22 16.93 -4.22
N GLY A 298 3.04 16.82 -5.26
CA GLY A 298 3.54 17.93 -6.08
C GLY A 298 4.88 18.53 -5.62
N ASP A 299 5.43 18.13 -4.48
CA ASP A 299 6.72 18.66 -4.01
C ASP A 299 7.88 18.19 -4.89
N THR A 300 8.82 19.11 -5.16
CA THR A 300 10.16 18.77 -5.66
C THR A 300 11.17 18.79 -4.52
N VAL A 301 11.76 17.63 -4.22
CA VAL A 301 12.65 17.42 -3.08
C VAL A 301 14.07 17.17 -3.58
N ARG A 302 15.05 17.91 -3.03
CA ARG A 302 16.46 17.61 -3.26
C ARG A 302 16.91 16.52 -2.28
N VAL A 303 17.49 15.45 -2.82
CA VAL A 303 18.05 14.33 -2.05
C VAL A 303 19.55 14.23 -2.30
N ARG A 304 20.30 13.83 -1.27
CA ARG A 304 21.70 13.42 -1.38
C ARG A 304 21.84 11.99 -0.85
N ALA A 305 22.30 11.08 -1.69
CA ALA A 305 22.74 9.75 -1.29
C ALA A 305 24.27 9.69 -1.30
N LYS A 306 24.87 9.20 -0.21
CA LYS A 306 26.31 8.98 -0.12
C LYS A 306 26.61 7.52 -0.43
N LEU A 307 27.20 7.26 -1.58
CA LEU A 307 27.71 5.94 -1.98
C LEU A 307 29.12 5.72 -1.44
N ARG A 308 29.44 4.48 -1.11
CA ARG A 308 30.80 4.01 -0.80
C ARG A 308 31.08 2.75 -1.58
N ASN A 309 32.29 2.63 -2.12
CA ASN A 309 32.79 1.35 -2.58
C ASN A 309 33.64 0.75 -1.44
N LEU A 310 33.14 -0.28 -0.75
CA LEU A 310 33.84 -0.98 0.33
C LEU A 310 34.74 -2.10 -0.20
N GLY A 311 34.71 -2.37 -1.51
CA GLY A 311 35.44 -3.46 -2.15
C GLY A 311 36.90 -3.11 -2.42
N GLU A 312 37.60 -4.08 -3.01
CA GLU A 312 39.00 -3.98 -3.41
C GLU A 312 39.17 -3.62 -4.91
N GLN A 313 38.09 -3.71 -5.69
CA GLN A 313 38.05 -3.29 -7.09
C GLN A 313 37.21 -2.02 -7.28
N ALA A 314 37.49 -1.25 -8.33
CA ALA A 314 36.71 -0.08 -8.69
C ALA A 314 35.31 -0.49 -9.15
N ALA A 315 34.30 0.29 -8.78
CA ALA A 315 32.93 0.11 -9.24
C ALA A 315 32.70 1.01 -10.47
N PRO A 316 32.47 0.44 -11.67
CA PRO A 316 32.28 1.21 -12.89
C PRO A 316 31.02 2.09 -12.82
N GLY A 317 31.15 3.37 -13.14
CA GLY A 317 30.01 4.28 -13.34
C GLY A 317 29.84 4.63 -14.80
N SER A 318 28.59 4.88 -15.23
CA SER A 318 28.17 5.12 -16.62
C SER A 318 28.56 4.02 -17.63
N GLY A 319 27.82 3.90 -18.73
CA GLY A 319 28.05 2.86 -19.75
C GLY A 319 27.35 1.53 -19.46
N GLU A 320 27.63 0.52 -20.28
CA GLU A 320 26.88 -0.76 -20.32
C GLU A 320 26.93 -1.53 -18.99
N ASN A 321 28.07 -1.48 -18.30
CA ASN A 321 28.30 -2.15 -17.01
C ASN A 321 28.35 -1.15 -15.83
N GLY A 322 27.84 0.07 -16.03
CA GLY A 322 27.83 1.11 -15.01
C GLY A 322 26.69 0.93 -14.00
N TYR A 323 26.98 1.11 -12.71
CA TYR A 323 25.94 1.12 -11.68
C TYR A 323 25.00 2.32 -11.85
N VAL A 324 23.76 2.17 -11.41
CA VAL A 324 22.79 3.27 -11.30
C VAL A 324 22.29 3.38 -9.86
N VAL A 325 21.64 4.48 -9.52
CA VAL A 325 20.98 4.65 -8.22
C VAL A 325 19.52 5.00 -8.44
N ASP A 326 18.62 4.15 -7.95
CA ASP A 326 17.18 4.38 -7.97
C ASP A 326 16.70 4.95 -6.62
N PHE A 327 15.87 5.99 -6.67
CA PHE A 327 15.19 6.59 -5.53
C PHE A 327 13.73 6.16 -5.56
N VAL A 328 13.39 5.32 -4.60
CA VAL A 328 12.14 4.58 -4.53
C VAL A 328 11.39 4.96 -3.27
N LEU A 329 10.08 5.08 -3.37
CA LEU A 329 9.23 5.24 -2.20
C LEU A 329 8.56 3.90 -1.89
N SER A 330 8.65 3.46 -0.63
CA SER A 330 8.10 2.19 -0.16
C SER A 330 7.38 2.39 1.17
N ARG A 331 6.38 1.56 1.49
CA ARG A 331 5.79 1.47 2.83
C ARG A 331 6.63 0.58 3.76
N ASP A 332 7.45 -0.29 3.19
CA ASP A 332 8.35 -1.17 3.94
C ASP A 332 9.57 -0.41 4.47
N GLU A 333 10.21 -0.95 5.52
CA GLU A 333 11.44 -0.36 6.09
C GLU A 333 12.63 -0.39 5.12
N THR A 334 12.56 -1.24 4.08
CA THR A 334 13.56 -1.38 3.03
C THR A 334 12.92 -1.63 1.67
N ALA A 335 13.50 -1.08 0.60
CA ALA A 335 13.09 -1.36 -0.78
C ALA A 335 13.84 -2.59 -1.35
N PRO A 336 13.26 -3.34 -2.30
CA PRO A 336 13.94 -4.44 -2.95
C PRO A 336 15.06 -3.94 -3.88
N VAL A 337 16.17 -4.69 -3.94
CA VAL A 337 17.28 -4.45 -4.88
C VAL A 337 16.88 -4.97 -6.27
N ARG A 338 16.06 -4.21 -6.98
CA ARG A 338 15.63 -4.48 -8.35
C ARG A 338 15.34 -3.18 -9.10
N PRO A 339 15.38 -3.15 -10.43
CA PRO A 339 15.14 -1.92 -11.17
C PRO A 339 13.72 -1.42 -10.94
N ALA A 340 13.59 -0.19 -10.45
CA ALA A 340 12.30 0.43 -10.22
C ALA A 340 11.78 1.09 -11.50
N SER A 341 10.47 1.31 -11.58
CA SER A 341 9.82 2.02 -12.68
C SER A 341 9.02 3.19 -12.15
N TYR A 342 9.07 4.31 -12.86
CA TYR A 342 8.25 5.47 -12.55
C TYR A 342 6.78 5.18 -12.95
N GLN A 343 5.85 5.58 -12.09
CA GLN A 343 4.42 5.56 -12.36
C GLN A 343 3.74 6.84 -11.83
N GLU A 344 2.75 7.35 -12.56
CA GLU A 344 1.97 8.51 -12.15
C GLU A 344 1.03 8.19 -10.98
N SER A 345 0.44 6.99 -10.99
CA SER A 345 -0.32 6.42 -9.87
C SER A 345 0.60 5.70 -8.89
N TRP A 346 0.24 5.72 -7.61
CA TRP A 346 1.01 5.02 -6.58
C TRP A 346 1.03 3.51 -6.78
N ARG A 347 2.20 2.94 -6.51
CA ARG A 347 2.44 1.51 -6.37
C ARG A 347 3.55 1.33 -5.35
N GLU A 348 3.51 0.21 -4.62
CA GLU A 348 4.63 -0.19 -3.77
C GLU A 348 5.94 -0.27 -4.59
N ASP A 349 7.03 0.21 -3.98
CA ASP A 349 8.34 0.35 -4.62
C ASP A 349 8.35 1.19 -5.90
N ALA A 350 7.47 2.19 -6.00
CA ALA A 350 7.45 3.08 -7.16
C ALA A 350 8.65 4.04 -7.12
N MET A 351 9.32 4.18 -8.27
CA MET A 351 10.36 5.18 -8.43
C MET A 351 9.73 6.57 -8.53
N LEU A 352 10.30 7.57 -7.85
CA LEU A 352 9.88 8.96 -8.00
C LEU A 352 10.30 9.52 -9.37
N ARG A 353 9.61 10.55 -9.85
CA ARG A 353 10.00 11.23 -11.10
C ARG A 353 11.35 11.91 -10.90
N GLY A 354 12.29 11.67 -11.81
CA GLY A 354 13.70 12.07 -11.64
C GLY A 354 14.52 11.16 -10.71
N GLY A 355 13.93 10.04 -10.28
CA GLY A 355 14.49 9.11 -9.30
C GLY A 355 15.57 8.15 -9.80
N ARG A 356 15.95 8.16 -11.08
CA ARG A 356 17.09 7.35 -11.55
C ARG A 356 18.30 8.22 -11.84
N ALA A 357 19.38 8.01 -11.09
CA ALA A 357 20.69 8.56 -11.38
C ALA A 357 21.49 7.55 -12.20
N GLN A 358 21.64 7.82 -13.50
CA GLN A 358 22.31 6.93 -14.46
C GLN A 358 23.63 7.46 -15.01
N ASP A 359 23.85 8.78 -14.93
CA ASP A 359 25.10 9.44 -15.31
C ASP A 359 26.08 9.40 -14.11
N THR A 360 26.50 8.20 -13.73
CA THR A 360 27.34 7.93 -12.55
C THR A 360 28.83 7.92 -12.90
N GLU A 361 29.69 8.26 -11.94
CA GLU A 361 31.15 8.18 -12.10
C GLU A 361 31.70 6.90 -11.48
N THR A 362 32.79 6.36 -12.03
CA THR A 362 33.49 5.21 -11.41
C THR A 362 33.99 5.55 -10.00
N ILE A 363 33.69 4.68 -9.03
CA ILE A 363 34.14 4.82 -7.64
C ILE A 363 35.34 3.90 -7.40
N ALA A 364 36.50 4.50 -7.09
CA ALA A 364 37.70 3.75 -6.72
C ALA A 364 37.49 2.88 -5.44
N PRO A 365 38.28 1.82 -5.22
CA PRO A 365 38.24 1.04 -4.00
C PRO A 365 38.31 1.91 -2.74
N LYS A 366 37.51 1.59 -1.72
CA LYS A 366 37.41 2.31 -0.44
C LYS A 366 36.98 3.79 -0.54
N ALA A 367 36.66 4.30 -1.74
CA ALA A 367 36.27 5.69 -1.94
C ALA A 367 34.76 5.91 -1.71
N SER A 368 34.35 7.19 -1.70
CA SER A 368 32.95 7.59 -1.53
C SER A 368 32.57 8.66 -2.55
N ARG A 369 31.30 8.69 -2.94
CA ARG A 369 30.74 9.71 -3.83
C ARG A 369 29.34 10.09 -3.41
N ASP A 370 28.99 11.36 -3.59
CA ASP A 370 27.64 11.85 -3.36
C ASP A 370 26.87 11.87 -4.67
N ILE A 371 25.67 11.29 -4.68
CA ILE A 371 24.67 11.43 -5.73
C ILE A 371 23.64 12.43 -5.25
N ILE A 372 23.47 13.52 -5.99
CA ILE A 372 22.53 14.58 -5.67
C ILE A 372 21.52 14.69 -6.80
N THR A 373 20.24 14.48 -6.51
CA THR A 373 19.17 14.61 -7.50
C THR A 373 17.96 15.37 -6.93
N ARG A 374 17.02 15.70 -7.81
CA ARG A 374 15.70 16.27 -7.48
C ARG A 374 14.64 15.24 -7.82
N LEU A 375 13.78 14.96 -6.84
CA LEU A 375 12.68 14.02 -6.94
C LEU A 375 11.37 14.77 -6.91
N GLU A 376 10.45 14.47 -7.81
CA GLU A 376 9.10 15.04 -7.79
C GLU A 376 8.11 14.00 -7.24
N VAL A 377 7.34 14.39 -6.23
CA VAL A 377 6.27 13.57 -5.63
C VAL A 377 5.02 13.75 -6.49
N PRO A 378 4.49 12.70 -7.15
CA PRO A 378 3.31 12.85 -7.99
C PRO A 378 2.06 13.27 -7.21
N GLU A 379 1.19 14.05 -7.83
CA GLU A 379 -0.02 14.58 -7.17
C GLU A 379 -1.03 13.49 -6.78
N ALA A 380 -1.06 12.40 -7.54
CA ALA A 380 -1.99 11.29 -7.34
C ALA A 380 -1.54 10.29 -6.26
N TRP A 381 -0.40 10.52 -5.60
CA TRP A 381 0.13 9.58 -4.60
C TRP A 381 -0.54 9.77 -3.23
N PRO A 382 -0.83 8.66 -2.52
CA PRO A 382 -1.56 8.69 -1.27
C PRO A 382 -0.74 9.37 -0.18
N THR A 383 -1.46 9.99 0.75
CA THR A 383 -0.87 10.52 1.97
C THR A 383 -0.63 9.39 2.97
N GLY A 384 0.36 9.55 3.83
CA GLY A 384 0.75 8.52 4.77
C GLY A 384 2.23 8.58 5.14
N ARG A 385 2.67 7.57 5.89
CA ARG A 385 4.09 7.38 6.21
C ARG A 385 4.69 6.40 5.21
N PHE A 386 5.86 6.75 4.72
CA PHE A 386 6.62 5.98 3.74
C PHE A 386 8.10 6.02 4.12
N ASN A 387 8.89 5.24 3.40
CA ASN A 387 10.34 5.24 3.44
C ASN A 387 10.85 5.63 2.04
N LEU A 388 11.63 6.71 1.96
CA LEU A 388 12.40 7.02 0.77
C LEU A 388 13.68 6.20 0.82
N CYS A 389 13.88 5.36 -0.17
CA CYS A 389 15.00 4.46 -0.30
C CYS A 389 15.89 4.85 -1.47
N ALA A 390 17.20 4.85 -1.25
CA ALA A 390 18.17 4.83 -2.34
C ALA A 390 18.64 3.38 -2.53
N VAL A 391 18.63 2.91 -3.77
CA VAL A 391 19.01 1.56 -4.18
C VAL A 391 20.13 1.67 -5.20
N VAL A 392 21.35 1.24 -4.84
CA VAL A 392 22.49 1.21 -5.77
C VAL A 392 22.56 -0.13 -6.51
N ASP A 393 22.95 -0.04 -7.77
CA ASP A 393 23.03 -1.13 -8.73
C ASP A 393 21.83 -2.09 -8.73
N PRO A 394 20.60 -1.57 -8.84
CA PRO A 394 19.39 -2.38 -8.79
C PRO A 394 19.34 -3.47 -9.88
N ALA A 395 20.10 -3.33 -10.96
CA ALA A 395 20.17 -4.31 -12.04
C ALA A 395 21.33 -5.32 -11.89
N GLY A 396 22.17 -5.19 -10.86
CA GLY A 396 23.32 -6.07 -10.62
C GLY A 396 24.33 -6.06 -11.78
N ARG A 397 24.62 -4.89 -12.35
CA ARG A 397 25.55 -4.74 -13.48
C ARG A 397 27.01 -4.79 -13.05
N VAL A 398 27.29 -4.47 -11.79
CA VAL A 398 28.60 -4.51 -11.19
C VAL A 398 28.74 -5.82 -10.41
N ASP A 399 29.87 -6.51 -10.58
CA ASP A 399 30.19 -7.66 -9.75
C ASP A 399 30.55 -7.19 -8.33
N GLU A 400 29.65 -7.48 -7.37
CA GLU A 400 29.77 -7.01 -5.98
C GLU A 400 30.11 -8.11 -4.97
N ALA A 401 30.84 -7.77 -3.91
CA ALA A 401 31.12 -8.66 -2.78
C ALA A 401 29.88 -8.91 -1.92
N SER A 402 29.05 -7.87 -1.75
CA SER A 402 27.82 -7.88 -0.97
C SER A 402 26.79 -7.05 -1.71
N THR A 403 25.53 -7.51 -1.71
CA THR A 403 24.39 -6.73 -2.19
C THR A 403 23.45 -6.33 -1.03
N GLY A 404 23.73 -6.77 0.20
CA GLY A 404 22.87 -6.54 1.37
C GLY A 404 22.94 -5.11 1.94
N ASN A 405 23.88 -4.32 1.44
CA ASN A 405 24.17 -2.93 1.80
C ASN A 405 23.84 -1.95 0.65
N ASN A 406 23.21 -2.45 -0.41
CA ASN A 406 22.85 -1.65 -1.58
C ASN A 406 21.65 -0.73 -1.34
N VAL A 407 20.97 -0.87 -0.19
CA VAL A 407 19.77 -0.11 0.13
C VAL A 407 19.94 0.62 1.45
N LEU A 408 19.56 1.90 1.44
CA LEU A 408 19.33 2.64 2.67
C LEU A 408 18.06 3.46 2.52
N CYS A 409 17.21 3.37 3.54
CA CYS A 409 15.93 4.04 3.58
C CYS A 409 15.83 5.05 4.73
N THR A 410 15.03 6.08 4.53
CA THR A 410 14.68 7.05 5.56
C THR A 410 13.18 7.32 5.55
N GLY A 411 12.58 7.32 6.73
CA GLY A 411 11.17 7.65 6.89
C GLY A 411 10.85 9.07 6.40
N VAL A 412 9.78 9.17 5.62
CA VAL A 412 9.15 10.41 5.15
C VAL A 412 7.65 10.34 5.37
N ALA A 413 7.00 11.47 5.61
CA ALA A 413 5.55 11.58 5.67
C ALA A 413 5.07 12.34 4.44
N ILE A 414 4.23 11.72 3.61
CA ILE A 414 3.47 12.43 2.59
C ILE A 414 2.20 12.90 3.27
N GLU A 415 2.13 14.18 3.58
CA GLU A 415 0.96 14.76 4.22
C GLU A 415 0.06 15.35 3.13
N SER A 416 -1.26 15.26 3.34
CA SER A 416 -2.17 16.07 2.54
C SER A 416 -1.72 17.49 2.72
N SER A 417 -1.40 18.18 1.63
CA SER A 417 -1.04 19.59 1.73
C SER A 417 -2.14 20.28 2.56
N PRO A 418 -1.81 21.09 3.60
CA PRO A 418 -2.80 21.76 4.46
C PRO A 418 -3.84 22.59 3.69
N ALA A 419 -3.61 22.82 2.40
CA ALA A 419 -4.49 23.41 1.40
C ALA A 419 -5.81 22.66 1.14
N ALA A 420 -5.94 21.36 1.45
CA ALA A 420 -7.12 20.59 1.06
C ALA A 420 -8.36 20.76 1.96
N GLN A 421 -8.26 21.40 3.13
CA GLN A 421 -9.40 21.53 4.07
C GLN A 421 -9.88 22.96 4.39
N ALA A 422 -9.24 24.02 3.89
CA ALA A 422 -9.84 25.36 3.92
C ALA A 422 -9.15 26.33 2.95
N GLY A 423 -9.57 26.34 1.68
CA GLY A 423 -9.57 27.50 0.78
C GLY A 423 -8.28 28.32 0.55
N ALA A 424 -7.14 27.98 1.14
CA ALA A 424 -5.92 28.76 1.00
C ALA A 424 -4.65 27.90 1.11
N TYR A 425 -3.66 28.18 0.24
CA TYR A 425 -2.33 27.61 0.30
C TYR A 425 -1.45 28.44 1.21
N ASP A 426 -0.79 27.77 2.13
CA ASP A 426 -0.13 28.38 3.26
C ASP A 426 1.40 28.44 3.06
N LEU A 427 1.92 29.64 2.88
CA LEU A 427 3.35 29.97 2.82
C LEU A 427 3.85 30.54 4.17
N THR A 428 3.08 30.48 5.27
CA THR A 428 3.41 31.02 6.60
C THR A 428 4.79 30.60 7.13
N GLY A 429 5.29 29.42 6.74
CA GLY A 429 6.64 28.95 7.10
C GLY A 429 7.80 29.65 6.37
N ARG A 430 7.51 30.59 5.47
CA ARG A 430 8.50 31.37 4.73
C ARG A 430 8.38 32.85 5.09
N SER A 431 9.29 33.33 5.93
CA SER A 431 9.42 34.76 6.25
C SER A 431 10.45 35.42 5.33
N TYR A 432 10.11 36.59 4.79
CA TYR A 432 10.93 37.34 3.85
C TYR A 432 11.33 38.67 4.47
N SER A 433 12.61 38.83 4.80
CA SER A 433 13.11 40.06 5.41
C SER A 433 13.97 40.83 4.43
N ILE A 434 13.62 42.09 4.18
CA ILE A 434 14.49 43.07 3.53
C ILE A 434 14.77 44.17 4.55
N LYS A 435 16.05 44.52 4.76
CA LYS A 435 16.56 45.55 5.71
C LYS A 435 15.48 46.28 6.52
N GLY A 436 15.02 45.64 7.60
CA GLY A 436 14.10 46.22 8.55
C GLY A 436 12.60 45.96 8.33
N LEU A 437 12.14 45.32 7.24
CA LEU A 437 10.76 44.84 7.06
C LEU A 437 10.76 43.33 6.75
N THR A 438 10.02 42.58 7.54
CA THR A 438 9.74 41.15 7.41
C THR A 438 8.31 40.97 6.94
N VAL A 439 8.10 40.19 5.88
CA VAL A 439 6.79 39.72 5.41
C VAL A 439 6.66 38.25 5.80
N SER A 440 5.60 37.90 6.51
CA SER A 440 5.34 36.55 7.02
C SER A 440 3.84 36.22 6.92
N ASP A 441 3.42 35.07 7.43
CA ASP A 441 2.03 34.61 7.40
C ASP A 441 1.37 34.67 6.00
N ILE A 442 2.13 34.42 4.93
CA ILE A 442 1.61 34.56 3.58
C ILE A 442 0.66 33.39 3.29
N ARG A 443 -0.56 33.70 2.85
CA ARG A 443 -1.56 32.71 2.44
C ARG A 443 -2.20 33.13 1.13
N LEU A 444 -2.40 32.18 0.22
CA LEU A 444 -3.00 32.39 -1.09
C LEU A 444 -4.39 31.76 -1.13
N SER A 445 -5.42 32.44 -1.61
CA SER A 445 -6.78 31.90 -1.78
C SER A 445 -7.30 32.21 -3.19
N PRO A 446 -7.71 31.22 -4.01
CA PRO A 446 -7.75 29.78 -3.70
C PRO A 446 -6.35 29.19 -3.52
N ALA A 447 -6.27 28.00 -2.92
CA ALA A 447 -5.01 27.32 -2.70
C ALA A 447 -4.29 26.95 -4.01
N THR A 448 -2.97 26.84 -4.00
CA THR A 448 -2.19 26.31 -5.12
C THR A 448 -2.58 24.86 -5.39
N ASN A 449 -2.47 24.47 -6.65
CA ASN A 449 -3.05 23.27 -7.27
C ASN A 449 -4.56 23.38 -7.54
N ALA A 450 -5.19 24.51 -7.19
CA ALA A 450 -6.52 24.85 -7.70
C ALA A 450 -6.46 25.14 -9.21
N SER A 451 -7.57 24.84 -9.88
CA SER A 451 -7.82 25.34 -11.23
C SER A 451 -8.55 26.67 -11.13
N ILE A 452 -7.98 27.70 -11.74
CA ILE A 452 -8.56 29.05 -11.78
C ILE A 452 -9.08 29.37 -13.18
N THR A 453 -10.10 30.19 -13.27
CA THR A 453 -10.59 30.73 -14.54
C THR A 453 -9.80 31.97 -14.96
N PRO A 454 -9.73 32.31 -16.27
CA PRO A 454 -9.15 33.56 -16.72
C PRO A 454 -9.76 34.76 -15.98
N ASN A 455 -8.92 35.68 -15.52
CA ASN A 455 -9.27 36.85 -14.71
C ASN A 455 -9.74 36.58 -13.27
N GLU A 456 -9.73 35.33 -12.80
CA GLU A 456 -10.03 35.02 -11.40
C GLU A 456 -8.94 35.57 -10.46
N ARG A 457 -9.36 36.22 -9.36
CA ARG A 457 -8.44 36.81 -8.40
C ARG A 457 -7.92 35.76 -7.42
N VAL A 458 -6.61 35.54 -7.43
CA VAL A 458 -5.91 34.87 -6.34
C VAL A 458 -5.53 35.92 -5.29
N THR A 459 -6.14 35.81 -4.12
CA THR A 459 -5.94 36.71 -2.98
C THR A 459 -4.72 36.27 -2.19
N VAL A 460 -3.83 37.21 -1.85
CA VAL A 460 -2.64 36.98 -1.02
C VAL A 460 -2.80 37.76 0.28
N THR A 461 -3.00 37.06 1.40
CA THR A 461 -2.99 37.68 2.74
C THR A 461 -1.64 37.48 3.39
N TYR A 462 -1.11 38.49 4.07
CA TYR A 462 0.19 38.40 4.73
C TYR A 462 0.28 39.32 5.94
N ALA A 463 1.13 38.95 6.89
CA ALA A 463 1.59 39.81 7.98
C ALA A 463 2.90 40.49 7.59
N PHE A 464 3.16 41.64 8.19
CA PHE A 464 4.45 42.30 8.08
C PHE A 464 4.87 42.87 9.43
N SER A 465 6.18 42.90 9.69
CA SER A 465 6.77 43.44 10.91
C SER A 465 8.16 44.01 10.63
N GLY A 466 8.56 45.07 11.32
CA GLY A 466 9.80 45.75 10.97
C GLY A 466 10.30 46.75 12.01
N VAL A 467 11.59 47.09 11.93
CA VAL A 467 12.27 48.03 12.81
C VAL A 467 12.71 49.24 11.97
N GLY A 468 11.97 50.34 12.04
CA GLY A 468 12.28 51.60 11.34
C GLY A 468 11.05 52.37 10.83
N SER A 469 11.19 53.68 10.62
CA SER A 469 10.19 54.55 9.98
C SER A 469 10.46 54.68 8.49
N GLY A 470 9.54 54.20 7.65
CA GLY A 470 9.65 54.25 6.19
C GLY A 470 8.35 53.85 5.51
N THR A 471 8.14 54.31 4.27
CA THR A 471 7.00 53.85 3.46
C THR A 471 7.45 52.66 2.64
N TYR A 472 6.77 51.53 2.76
CA TYR A 472 7.10 50.32 2.00
C TYR A 472 6.01 50.02 0.98
N ARG A 473 6.38 49.40 -0.13
CA ARG A 473 5.43 48.85 -1.09
C ARG A 473 5.71 47.37 -1.27
N VAL A 474 4.66 46.56 -1.15
CA VAL A 474 4.72 45.11 -1.29
C VAL A 474 3.77 44.69 -2.40
N TRP A 475 4.21 43.88 -3.35
CA TRP A 475 3.37 43.34 -4.40
C TRP A 475 3.81 41.95 -4.83
N PHE A 476 2.86 41.21 -5.41
CA PHE A 476 3.00 39.80 -5.74
C PHE A 476 2.78 39.60 -7.24
N ILE A 477 3.81 39.15 -7.97
CA ILE A 477 3.78 39.04 -9.43
C ILE A 477 3.78 37.56 -9.83
N PRO A 478 2.70 37.03 -10.43
CA PRO A 478 2.69 35.65 -10.87
C PRO A 478 3.58 35.49 -12.12
N GLN A 479 4.30 34.38 -12.19
CA GLN A 479 4.98 33.92 -13.38
C GLN A 479 4.00 33.05 -14.17
N VAL A 480 3.55 33.54 -15.32
CA VAL A 480 2.56 32.87 -16.16
C VAL A 480 3.23 32.29 -17.40
N GLN A 481 2.81 31.10 -17.82
CA GLN A 481 3.26 30.38 -19.00
C GLN A 481 2.05 30.04 -19.88
N GLY A 482 2.09 30.41 -21.16
CA GLY A 482 1.00 30.25 -22.13
C GLY A 482 1.14 31.23 -23.29
N SER A 483 0.57 30.91 -24.46
CA SER A 483 0.82 31.65 -25.72
C SER A 483 0.34 33.10 -25.74
N ASP A 484 -0.64 33.46 -24.89
CA ASP A 484 -1.24 34.80 -24.81
C ASP A 484 -1.57 35.25 -23.36
N CYS A 485 -0.88 34.66 -22.39
CA CYS A 485 -1.12 34.95 -20.98
C CYS A 485 -0.27 36.12 -20.47
N ARG A 486 -0.90 37.05 -19.76
CA ARG A 486 -0.25 38.16 -19.04
C ARG A 486 -0.57 38.12 -17.56
N ALA A 487 0.33 38.61 -16.73
CA ALA A 487 0.11 38.79 -15.30
C ALA A 487 -0.45 40.18 -14.99
N ALA A 488 -1.45 40.25 -14.12
CA ALA A 488 -1.86 41.49 -13.45
C ALA A 488 -1.83 41.30 -11.94
N HIS A 489 -1.42 42.32 -11.20
CA HIS A 489 -1.27 42.26 -9.75
C HIS A 489 -1.67 43.56 -9.05
N GLY A 490 -2.23 43.42 -7.85
CA GLY A 490 -2.44 44.50 -6.89
C GLY A 490 -1.29 44.55 -5.88
N GLY A 491 -0.71 45.73 -5.69
CA GLY A 491 0.26 45.99 -4.61
C GLY A 491 -0.39 46.69 -3.43
N SER A 492 0.22 46.59 -2.25
CA SER A 492 -0.15 47.34 -1.05
C SER A 492 0.96 48.30 -0.64
N GLN A 493 0.60 49.56 -0.37
CA GLN A 493 1.49 50.56 0.21
C GLN A 493 1.30 50.58 1.74
N LEU A 494 2.42 50.54 2.47
CA LEU A 494 2.48 50.38 3.92
C LEU A 494 3.09 51.64 4.55
N HIS A 495 2.37 52.24 5.48
CA HIS A 495 2.79 53.41 6.25
C HIS A 495 3.11 53.10 7.72
N GLN A 496 2.98 51.84 8.13
CA GLN A 496 3.22 51.35 9.48
C GLN A 496 4.26 50.23 9.44
N SER A 497 4.97 50.01 10.54
CA SER A 497 6.03 48.99 10.63
C SER A 497 5.51 47.58 10.92
N THR A 498 4.26 47.43 11.36
CA THR A 498 3.64 46.13 11.65
C THR A 498 2.17 46.08 11.23
N GLY A 499 1.65 44.90 10.90
CA GLY A 499 0.22 44.70 10.63
C GLY A 499 -0.09 43.55 9.67
N ARG A 500 -1.34 43.48 9.21
CA ARG A 500 -1.81 42.54 8.18
C ARG A 500 -2.39 43.27 6.97
N ARG A 501 -2.20 42.70 5.79
CA ARG A 501 -2.70 43.22 4.51
C ARG A 501 -3.14 42.09 3.58
N GLY A 502 -3.94 42.48 2.58
CA GLY A 502 -4.34 41.64 1.46
C GLY A 502 -3.89 42.29 0.16
N SER A 503 -3.35 41.49 -0.75
CA SER A 503 -3.06 41.82 -2.14
C SER A 503 -3.69 40.76 -3.04
N TYR A 504 -3.56 40.90 -4.36
CA TYR A 504 -4.07 39.89 -5.27
C TYR A 504 -3.25 39.83 -6.56
N PHE A 505 -3.36 38.73 -7.28
CA PHE A 505 -2.93 38.63 -8.66
C PHE A 505 -3.92 37.82 -9.49
N LEU A 506 -3.82 37.95 -10.81
CA LEU A 506 -4.64 37.20 -11.77
C LEU A 506 -3.93 37.10 -13.13
N ALA A 507 -4.24 36.05 -13.87
CA ALA A 507 -3.82 35.89 -15.26
C ALA A 507 -4.86 36.51 -16.20
N LYS A 508 -4.40 37.30 -17.18
CA LYS A 508 -5.20 38.01 -18.19
C LYS A 508 -4.85 37.54 -19.59
N GLY A 509 -5.82 37.55 -20.50
CA GLY A 509 -5.65 37.27 -21.92
C GLY A 509 -6.85 36.51 -22.48
N ASP A 510 -7.31 36.88 -23.69
CA ASP A 510 -8.54 36.35 -24.29
C ASP A 510 -8.47 34.84 -24.59
N THR A 511 -7.24 34.32 -24.74
CA THR A 511 -6.91 32.93 -25.10
C THR A 511 -6.01 32.26 -24.05
N CYS A 512 -5.94 32.78 -22.81
CA CYS A 512 -5.09 32.26 -21.73
C CYS A 512 -5.54 30.88 -21.17
N ARG A 513 -6.30 30.13 -21.98
CA ARG A 513 -6.73 28.76 -21.70
C ARG A 513 -5.53 27.82 -21.74
N ASP A 514 -5.52 26.84 -20.86
CA ASP A 514 -4.46 25.83 -20.74
C ASP A 514 -3.07 26.39 -20.36
N GLY A 515 -3.02 27.65 -19.94
CA GLY A 515 -1.83 28.25 -19.34
C GLY A 515 -1.64 27.85 -17.88
N GLU A 516 -0.45 28.12 -17.36
CA GLU A 516 -0.06 27.78 -15.99
C GLU A 516 0.59 28.97 -15.28
N ILE A 517 0.34 29.09 -13.98
CA ILE A 517 1.15 29.93 -13.09
C ILE A 517 2.13 29.01 -12.38
N THR A 518 3.44 29.22 -12.58
CA THR A 518 4.50 28.31 -12.09
C THR A 518 5.36 28.93 -10.98
N GLY A 519 5.06 30.17 -10.59
CA GLY A 519 5.76 30.88 -9.52
C GLY A 519 5.13 32.21 -9.17
N LEU A 520 5.51 32.74 -8.02
CA LEU A 520 5.07 34.02 -7.49
C LEU A 520 6.30 34.80 -7.02
N TYR A 521 6.53 35.97 -7.61
CA TYR A 521 7.54 36.89 -7.13
C TYR A 521 6.95 37.80 -6.06
N ILE A 522 7.52 37.75 -4.87
CA ILE A 522 7.25 38.66 -3.77
C ILE A 522 8.25 39.79 -3.89
N THR A 523 7.76 41.00 -4.13
CA THR A 523 8.62 42.18 -4.25
C THR A 523 8.33 43.13 -3.10
N VAL A 524 9.39 43.57 -2.43
CA VAL A 524 9.33 44.57 -1.36
C VAL A 524 10.24 45.73 -1.74
N LYS A 525 9.72 46.94 -1.69
CA LYS A 525 10.46 48.17 -1.95
C LYS A 525 10.31 49.14 -0.79
N ASN A 526 11.43 49.70 -0.33
CA ASN A 526 11.43 50.87 0.52
C ASN A 526 11.31 52.12 -0.36
N GLU A 527 10.16 52.80 -0.31
CA GLU A 527 9.89 53.97 -1.15
C GLU A 527 10.69 55.21 -0.70
N THR A 528 11.22 55.23 0.52
CA THR A 528 12.07 56.32 1.03
C THR A 528 13.50 56.19 0.52
N THR A 529 14.08 54.99 0.55
CA THR A 529 15.48 54.75 0.14
C THR A 529 15.63 54.31 -1.32
N GLY A 530 14.53 53.86 -1.95
CA GLY A 530 14.53 53.29 -3.30
C GLY A 530 15.00 51.83 -3.36
N GLU A 531 15.44 51.25 -2.24
CA GLU A 531 15.93 49.88 -2.16
C GLU A 531 14.81 48.87 -2.41
N GLN A 532 15.08 47.83 -3.21
CA GLN A 532 14.11 46.82 -3.59
C GLN A 532 14.74 45.43 -3.55
N ASP A 533 13.98 44.46 -3.06
CA ASP A 533 14.31 43.04 -3.16
C ASP A 533 13.12 42.26 -3.73
N ARG A 534 13.43 41.17 -4.42
CA ARG A 534 12.45 40.32 -5.07
C ARG A 534 12.83 38.86 -4.92
N GLN A 535 11.93 38.10 -4.31
CA GLN A 535 12.10 36.66 -4.13
C GLN A 535 11.04 35.88 -4.90
N ARG A 536 11.46 34.83 -5.59
CA ARG A 536 10.57 33.89 -6.27
C ARG A 536 10.18 32.76 -5.32
N VAL A 537 8.90 32.41 -5.34
CA VAL A 537 8.34 31.27 -4.64
C VAL A 537 7.65 30.35 -5.67
N PRO A 538 7.93 29.05 -5.69
CA PRO A 538 7.14 28.13 -6.50
C PRO A 538 5.68 28.10 -5.99
N VAL A 539 4.76 28.33 -6.91
CA VAL A 539 3.31 28.14 -6.75
C VAL A 539 2.80 27.54 -8.05
N TYR A 540 1.76 26.72 -7.99
CA TYR A 540 1.18 26.10 -9.18
C TYR A 540 -0.31 26.41 -9.27
N TYR A 541 -0.77 26.92 -10.42
CA TYR A 541 -2.18 27.05 -10.76
C TYR A 541 -2.38 26.71 -12.23
N LYS A 542 -3.37 25.86 -12.52
CA LYS A 542 -3.82 25.58 -13.89
C LYS A 542 -4.92 26.55 -14.29
N ILE A 543 -4.82 27.17 -15.46
CA ILE A 543 -5.83 28.12 -15.96
C ILE A 543 -6.80 27.36 -16.85
N ARG A 544 -8.03 27.13 -16.36
CA ARG A 544 -9.09 26.37 -17.07
C ARG A 544 -10.15 27.32 -17.62
N SER A 545 -10.71 26.95 -18.78
CA SER A 545 -11.73 27.73 -19.50
C SER A 545 -13.03 27.89 -18.73
#